data_AF-A0A0F9BUB7-F1
#
_entry.id   AF-A0A0F9BUB7-F1
#
_cell.length_a   1.000
_cell.length_b   1.000
_cell.length_c   1.000
_cell.angle_alpha   90.00
_cell.angle_beta   90.00
_cell.angle_gamma   90.00
#
_symmetry.space_group_name_H-M   'P 1'
#
loop_
_entity.id
_entity.type
_entity.pdbx_description
1 polymer ?
#
loop_
_entity_poly.entity_id
_entity_poly.type
_entity_poly.pdbx_seq_one_letter_code
_entity_poly.pdbx_strand_id
1 'polypeptide(L)' 'MEAKDKIILDLEGGTGAWSKPYGDAGYGVKNITLPYWDLTDERTVEYCCGLDVYGILFALDCTVPANSGA' A
#
# COMPACT_ATOMS: atom_id res chain seq x y z
N MET A 1 -21.60 2.37 6.03
CA MET A 1 -20.31 2.64 5.35
C MET A 1 -20.12 1.51 4.35
N GLU A 2 -20.19 1.83 3.07
CA GLU A 2 -20.07 0.84 1.99
C GLU A 2 -18.58 0.49 1.80
N ALA A 3 -18.29 -0.63 1.12
CA ALA A 3 -16.90 -1.06 0.87
C ALA A 3 -16.08 0.03 0.16
N LYS A 4 -16.70 0.74 -0.81
CA LYS A 4 -16.08 1.83 -1.56
C LYS A 4 -15.64 3.04 -0.73
N ASP A 5 -16.23 3.20 0.45
CA ASP A 5 -15.90 4.30 1.36
C ASP A 5 -14.69 3.95 2.25
N LYS A 6 -14.23 2.68 2.22
CA LYS A 6 -13.11 2.17 3.02
C LYS A 6 -11.85 2.11 2.17
N ILE A 7 -10.77 2.71 2.68
CA ILE A 7 -9.47 2.73 2.01
C ILE A 7 -8.58 1.61 2.54
N ILE A 8 -8.07 0.77 1.65
CA ILE A 8 -6.92 -0.11 1.90
C ILE A 8 -5.67 0.59 1.38
N LEU A 9 -4.73 0.83 2.29
CA LEU A 9 -3.43 1.41 1.99
C LEU A 9 -2.42 0.27 1.80
N ASP A 10 -1.89 0.12 0.59
CA ASP A 10 -0.97 -0.95 0.21
C ASP A 10 0.43 -0.35 0.01
N LEU A 11 1.26 -0.50 1.04
CA LEU A 11 2.58 0.10 1.16
C LEU A 11 3.64 -0.88 0.62
N GLU A 12 4.48 -0.40 -0.31
CA GLU A 12 5.39 -1.26 -1.09
C GLU A 12 4.64 -2.38 -1.84
N GLY A 13 3.43 -2.10 -2.30
CA GLY A 13 2.53 -3.11 -2.89
C GLY A 13 2.99 -3.65 -4.25
N GLY A 14 3.99 -3.03 -4.89
CA GLY A 14 4.51 -3.42 -6.20
C GLY A 14 3.39 -3.50 -7.25
N THR A 15 3.11 -4.69 -7.77
CA THR A 15 2.03 -4.92 -8.75
C THR A 15 0.61 -4.76 -8.16
N GLY A 16 0.47 -4.64 -6.84
CA GLY A 16 -0.82 -4.60 -6.14
C GLY A 16 -1.49 -5.98 -6.05
N ALA A 17 -0.75 -7.08 -6.22
CA ALA A 17 -1.31 -8.43 -6.20
C ALA A 17 -2.07 -8.74 -4.91
N TRP A 18 -1.60 -8.23 -3.76
CA TRP A 18 -2.22 -8.46 -2.45
C TRP A 18 -3.39 -7.52 -2.17
N SER A 19 -3.41 -6.33 -2.76
CA SER A 19 -4.53 -5.40 -2.65
C SER A 19 -5.63 -5.63 -3.70
N LYS A 20 -5.33 -6.34 -4.79
CA LYS A 20 -6.29 -6.67 -5.85
C LYS A 20 -7.60 -7.30 -5.33
N PRO A 21 -7.59 -8.29 -4.41
CA PRO A 21 -8.83 -8.87 -3.89
C PRO A 21 -9.73 -7.84 -3.19
N TYR A 22 -9.14 -6.83 -2.55
CA TYR A 22 -9.90 -5.75 -1.91
C TYR A 22 -10.50 -4.79 -2.95
N GLY A 23 -9.73 -4.43 -3.98
CA GLY A 23 -10.24 -3.65 -5.11
C GLY A 23 -11.38 -4.36 -5.84
N ASP A 24 -11.24 -5.66 -6.09
CA ASP A 24 -12.28 -6.50 -6.70
C ASP A 24 -13.55 -6.58 -5.81
N ALA A 25 -13.39 -6.54 -4.49
CA ALA A 25 -14.49 -6.49 -3.51
C ALA A 25 -15.08 -5.07 -3.35
N GLY A 26 -14.58 -4.07 -4.08
CA GLY A 26 -15.11 -2.71 -4.13
C GLY A 26 -14.52 -1.75 -3.10
N TYR A 27 -13.40 -2.07 -2.45
CA TYR A 27 -12.69 -1.14 -1.58
C TYR A 27 -11.93 -0.09 -2.39
N GLY A 28 -11.75 1.10 -1.81
CA GLY A 28 -10.77 2.05 -2.34
C GLY A 28 -9.36 1.53 -2.07
N VAL A 29 -8.53 1.35 -3.09
CA VAL A 29 -7.15 0.89 -2.92
C VAL A 29 -6.17 2.01 -3.27
N LYS A 30 -5.19 2.24 -2.39
CA LYS A 30 -4.05 3.14 -2.62
C LYS A 30 -2.77 2.32 -2.59
N ASN A 31 -2.26 1.97 -3.77
CA ASN A 31 -0.96 1.30 -3.91
C ASN A 31 0.16 2.34 -3.94
N ILE A 32 0.94 2.38 -2.86
CA ILE A 32 2.04 3.31 -2.62
C ILE A 32 3.33 2.54 -2.85
N THR A 33 3.91 2.72 -4.04
CA THR A 33 5.11 2.00 -4.46
C THR A 33 5.91 2.82 -5.47
N LEU A 34 7.21 2.55 -5.52
CA LEU A 34 8.12 3.13 -6.51
C LEU A 34 7.73 2.73 -7.95
N PRO A 35 8.09 3.55 -8.96
CA PRO A 35 8.80 4.82 -8.86
C PRO A 35 7.89 6.02 -8.56
N TYR A 36 6.58 5.80 -8.37
CA TYR A 36 5.61 6.89 -8.28
C TYR A 36 5.47 7.45 -6.88
N TRP A 37 5.64 6.60 -5.88
CA TRP A 37 5.57 6.97 -4.47
C TRP A 37 6.78 6.43 -3.73
N ASP A 38 7.49 7.31 -3.06
CA ASP A 38 8.63 6.97 -2.21
C ASP A 38 8.21 7.14 -0.76
N LEU A 39 8.20 6.04 0.01
CA LEU A 39 7.81 6.06 1.43
C LEU A 39 8.84 6.75 2.34
N THR A 40 10.02 7.06 1.83
CA THR A 40 11.02 7.87 2.53
C THR A 40 10.85 9.37 2.28
N ASP A 41 10.05 9.75 1.29
CA ASP A 41 9.69 11.14 1.02
C ASP A 41 8.59 11.62 2.00
N GLU A 42 8.85 12.74 2.66
CA GLU A 42 7.96 13.31 3.67
C GLU A 42 6.55 13.61 3.13
N ARG A 43 6.42 14.01 1.86
CA ARG A 43 5.13 14.32 1.24
C ARG A 43 4.29 13.07 1.02
N THR A 44 4.93 11.95 0.68
CA THR A 44 4.25 10.65 0.59
C THR A 44 3.71 10.25 1.97
N VAL A 45 4.52 10.44 3.01
CA VAL A 45 4.11 10.12 4.39
C VAL A 45 2.95 11.01 4.83
N GLU A 46 3.03 12.33 4.62
CA GLU A 46 1.95 13.27 4.90
C GLU A 46 0.66 12.91 4.15
N TYR A 47 0.77 12.59 2.86
CA TYR A 47 -0.36 12.11 2.06
C TYR A 47 -1.01 10.87 2.68
N CYS A 48 -0.22 9.86 3.02
CA CYS A 48 -0.72 8.60 3.61
C CYS A 48 -1.38 8.83 4.97
N CYS A 49 -0.76 9.65 5.83
CA CYS A 49 -1.28 9.99 7.15
C CYS A 49 -2.56 10.85 7.10
N GLY A 50 -2.81 11.56 5.99
CA GLY A 50 -4.03 12.33 5.78
C GLY A 50 -5.24 11.50 5.33
N LEU A 51 -5.06 10.20 5.07
CA LEU A 51 -6.15 9.32 4.63
C LEU A 51 -6.88 8.70 5.83
N ASP A 52 -8.21 8.57 5.72
CA ASP A 52 -9.01 7.75 6.64
C ASP A 52 -8.89 6.27 6.27
N VAL A 53 -7.79 5.66 6.69
CA VAL A 53 -7.41 4.30 6.30
C VAL A 53 -8.18 3.26 7.11
N TYR A 54 -8.82 2.33 6.40
CA TYR A 54 -9.52 1.18 6.99
C TYR A 54 -8.59 0.00 7.28
N GLY A 55 -7.58 -0.22 6.44
CA GLY A 55 -6.62 -1.30 6.60
C GLY A 55 -5.31 -1.01 5.87
N ILE A 56 -4.21 -1.58 6.39
CA ILE A 56 -2.87 -1.42 5.83
C ILE A 56 -2.32 -2.80 5.45
N LEU A 57 -1.82 -2.90 4.22
CA LEU A 57 -0.93 -3.97 3.77
C LEU A 57 0.47 -3.37 3.65
N PHE A 58 1.50 -4.12 4.05
CA PHE A 58 2.88 -3.67 3.94
C PHE A 58 3.78 -4.83 3.56
N ALA A 59 4.52 -4.66 2.47
CA ALA A 59 5.47 -5.64 1.96
C ALA A 59 6.85 -4.99 1.86
N LEU A 60 7.61 -4.97 2.96
CA LEU A 60 8.99 -4.46 2.92
C LEU A 60 9.85 -5.19 1.88
N ASP A 61 10.88 -4.51 1.41
CA ASP A 61 11.89 -5.12 0.55
C ASP A 61 12.51 -6.35 1.22
N CYS A 62 12.38 -7.50 0.56
CA CYS A 62 12.88 -8.77 1.05
C CYS A 62 14.40 -8.94 0.82
N THR A 63 15.06 -8.07 0.05
CA THR A 63 16.51 -8.15 -0.18
C THR A 63 17.33 -8.02 1.12
N VAL A 64 16.78 -7.32 2.13
CA VAL A 64 17.45 -7.07 3.41
C VAL A 64 17.28 -8.22 4.42
N PRO A 65 16.06 -8.73 4.67
CA PRO A 65 15.87 -9.85 5.62
C PRO A 65 16.05 -11.25 5.00
N ALA A 66 16.03 -11.41 3.67
CA ALA A 66 16.12 -12.73 3.06
C ALA A 66 17.56 -13.25 3.02
N ASN A 67 17.76 -14.50 3.45
CA ASN A 67 19.04 -15.19 3.31
C ASN A 67 19.44 -15.41 1.84
N SER A 68 18.50 -15.34 0.90
CA SER A 68 18.76 -15.48 -0.55
C SER A 68 19.13 -14.16 -1.24
N GLY A 69 18.98 -13.01 -0.56
CA GLY A 69 19.19 -11.68 -1.15
C GLY A 69 18.10 -11.22 -2.14
N ALA A 70 17.14 -12.09 -2.48
CA ALA A 70 15.82 -11.85 -3.09
C ALA A 70 15.19 -13.23 -3.41
#